data_AF-A0A921GZI5-F1
#
_entry.id   AF-A0A921GZI5-F1
#
_cell.length_a   1.000
_cell.length_b   1.000
_cell.length_c   1.000
_cell.angle_alpha   90.00
_cell.angle_beta   90.00
_cell.angle_gamma   90.00
#
_symmetry.space_group_name_H-M   'P 1'
#
loop_
_entity.id
_entity.type
_entity.pdbx_description
1 polymer ?
#
loop_
_entity_poly.entity_id
_entity_poly.type
_entity_poly.pdbx_seq_one_letter_code
_entity_poly.pdbx_strand_id
1 'polypeptide(L)'
;MMKNQSQWKTSTGFILASAGSAIGLGAMWKFPYMAGVYGGGAFLLMFLIFTLLVGLPLLIMEFTVGKMGRTYTTKIYEKLTARKWLNIIGWNGNLAVFILFAFYSVIGGWIIIYLFRVLIQLISFNSA
;
A
#
# COMPACT_ATOMS: atom_id res chain seq x y z
N MET A 1 -12.51 -28.59 -10.59
CA MET A 1 -13.18 -27.29 -10.81
C MET A 1 -12.13 -26.23 -11.08
N MET A 2 -12.07 -25.66 -12.29
CA MET A 2 -11.26 -24.46 -12.53
C MET A 2 -11.86 -23.32 -11.70
N LYS A 3 -11.21 -22.95 -10.60
CA LYS A 3 -11.63 -21.82 -9.77
C LYS A 3 -11.39 -20.56 -10.61
N ASN A 4 -12.46 -20.00 -11.19
CA ASN A 4 -12.43 -18.71 -11.86
C ASN A 4 -11.88 -17.68 -10.88
N GLN A 5 -10.63 -17.26 -11.08
CA GLN A 5 -10.07 -16.16 -10.30
C GLN A 5 -10.70 -14.87 -10.79
N SER A 6 -11.22 -14.06 -9.87
CA SER A 6 -11.81 -12.77 -10.19
C SER A 6 -10.77 -11.90 -10.89
N GLN A 7 -11.03 -11.56 -12.15
CA GLN A 7 -10.22 -10.62 -12.92
C GLN A 7 -10.83 -9.22 -12.83
N TRP A 8 -9.99 -8.20 -12.95
CA TRP A 8 -10.46 -6.82 -13.06
C TRP A 8 -11.20 -6.63 -14.38
N LYS A 9 -12.37 -5.98 -14.33
CA LYS A 9 -13.19 -5.71 -15.53
C LYS A 9 -12.57 -4.66 -16.45
N THR A 10 -11.76 -3.74 -15.91
CA THR A 10 -11.10 -2.66 -16.66
C THR A 10 -9.68 -2.42 -16.16
N SER A 11 -8.78 -2.06 -17.08
CA SER A 11 -7.39 -1.69 -16.74
C SER A 11 -7.33 -0.44 -15.87
N THR A 12 -8.20 0.54 -16.11
CA THR A 12 -8.30 1.75 -15.30
C THR A 12 -8.71 1.44 -13.86
N GLY A 13 -9.66 0.50 -13.67
CA GLY A 13 -10.06 0.05 -12.34
C GLY A 13 -8.90 -0.60 -11.57
N PHE A 14 -8.10 -1.41 -12.26
CA PHE A 14 -6.89 -1.99 -11.68
C PHE A 14 -5.85 -0.93 -11.29
N ILE A 15 -5.59 0.05 -12.17
CA ILE A 15 -4.61 1.13 -11.92
C ILE A 15 -5.06 1.98 -10.72
N LEU A 16 -6.32 2.39 -10.67
CA LEU A 16 -6.86 3.20 -9.57
C LEU A 16 -6.83 2.46 -8.24
N ALA A 17 -7.22 1.17 -8.21
CA ALA A 17 -7.15 0.36 -7.01
C ALA A 17 -5.71 0.19 -6.51
N SER A 18 -4.76 -0.02 -7.43
CA SER A 18 -3.34 -0.15 -7.11
C SER A 18 -2.75 1.17 -6.60
N ALA A 19 -3.08 2.30 -7.24
CA ALA A 19 -2.64 3.63 -6.81
C ALA A 19 -3.19 3.98 -5.42
N GLY A 20 -4.47 3.71 -5.17
CA GLY A 20 -5.09 3.92 -3.85
C GLY A 20 -4.47 3.05 -2.75
N SER A 21 -4.05 1.82 -3.07
CA SER A 21 -3.33 0.96 -2.13
C SER A 21 -1.89 1.40 -1.86
N ALA A 22 -1.24 2.06 -2.83
CA ALA A 22 0.16 2.48 -2.71
C ALA A 22 0.31 3.83 -1.99
N ILE A 23 -0.66 4.74 -2.14
CA ILE A 23 -0.62 6.08 -1.54
C ILE A 23 -1.13 6.01 -0.10
N GLY A 24 -0.20 6.04 0.86
CA GLY A 24 -0.51 6.04 2.29
C GLY A 24 -0.39 7.41 2.96
N LEU A 25 -0.82 7.49 4.23
CA LEU A 25 -0.71 8.70 5.06
C LEU A 25 0.75 9.20 5.17
N GLY A 26 1.74 8.31 5.13
CA GLY A 26 3.15 8.68 5.20
C GLY A 26 3.57 9.72 4.14
N ALA A 27 2.94 9.71 2.97
CA ALA A 27 3.18 10.70 1.92
C ALA A 27 2.69 12.11 2.31
N MET A 28 1.66 12.21 3.17
CA MET A 28 1.08 13.49 3.57
C MET A 28 1.92 14.25 4.61
N TRP A 29 2.59 13.55 5.54
CA TRP A 29 3.26 14.19 6.67
C TRP A 29 4.72 13.76 6.83
N LYS A 30 5.00 12.46 6.77
CA LYS A 30 6.36 11.95 7.02
C LYS A 30 7.31 12.31 5.89
N PHE A 31 6.86 12.22 4.64
CA PHE A 31 7.69 12.57 3.48
C PHE A 31 8.07 14.07 3.45
N PRO A 32 7.12 15.04 3.56
CA PRO A 32 7.48 16.46 3.65
C PRO A 32 8.39 16.77 4.84
N TYR A 33 8.14 16.14 5.98
CA TYR A 33 8.98 16.31 7.17
C TYR A 33 10.42 15.84 6.92
N MET A 34 10.61 14.64 6.34
CA MET A 34 11.95 14.13 6.01
C MET A 34 12.63 14.98 4.95
N ALA A 35 11.90 15.40 3.92
CA ALA A 35 12.45 16.33 2.92
C ALA A 35 12.90 17.63 3.58
N GLY A 36 12.10 18.23 4.45
CA GLY A 36 12.47 19.45 5.17
C GLY A 36 13.72 19.30 6.04
N VAL A 37 13.84 18.20 6.78
CA VAL A 37 14.97 17.97 7.71
C VAL A 37 16.25 17.53 6.99
N TYR A 38 16.15 16.78 5.89
CA TYR A 38 17.30 16.16 5.22
C TYR A 38 17.78 16.91 3.95
N GLY A 39 17.62 18.24 3.91
CA GLY A 39 18.19 19.06 2.82
C GLY A 39 17.25 19.32 1.63
N GLY A 40 15.94 19.22 1.84
CA GLY A 40 14.89 19.67 0.92
C GLY A 40 14.97 19.03 -0.46
N GLY A 41 15.32 19.83 -1.46
CA GLY A 41 15.43 19.39 -2.85
C GLY A 41 16.51 18.32 -3.08
N ALA A 42 17.61 18.34 -2.31
CA ALA A 42 18.65 17.32 -2.43
C ALA A 42 18.14 15.95 -1.95
N PHE A 43 17.36 15.91 -0.88
CA PHE A 43 16.67 14.71 -0.42
C PHE A 43 15.70 14.20 -1.48
N LEU A 44 14.90 15.08 -2.08
CA LEU A 44 13.94 14.70 -3.13
C LEU A 44 14.65 14.07 -4.33
N LEU A 45 15.77 14.63 -4.77
CA LEU A 45 16.55 14.09 -5.88
C LEU A 45 17.07 12.68 -5.57
N MET A 46 17.66 12.48 -4.38
CA MET A 46 18.11 11.14 -3.95
C MET A 46 16.94 10.16 -3.80
N PHE A 47 15.81 10.62 -3.25
CA PHE A 47 14.59 9.82 -3.14
C PHE A 47 14.11 9.33 -4.51
N LEU A 48 14.12 10.20 -5.53
CA LEU A 48 13.73 9.82 -6.89
C LEU A 48 14.70 8.80 -7.50
N ILE A 49 16.01 9.00 -7.33
CA ILE A 49 17.03 8.04 -7.79
C ILE A 49 16.79 6.65 -7.18
N PHE A 50 16.66 6.56 -5.85
CA PHE A 50 16.41 5.27 -5.20
C PHE A 50 15.03 4.69 -5.53
N THR A 51 14.02 5.53 -5.74
CA THR A 51 12.70 5.06 -6.18
C THR A 51 12.79 4.39 -7.55
N LEU A 52 13.55 4.95 -8.49
CA LEU A 52 13.72 4.38 -9.82
C LEU A 52 14.66 3.17 -9.85
N LEU A 53 15.72 3.18 -9.06
CA LEU A 53 16.74 2.11 -9.07
C LEU A 53 16.41 0.93 -8.16
N VAL A 54 15.64 1.15 -7.09
CA VAL A 54 15.31 0.12 -6.10
C VAL A 54 13.81 -0.14 -6.07
N GLY A 55 13.00 0.90 -5.89
CA GLY A 55 11.55 0.77 -5.77
C GLY A 55 10.90 0.17 -7.02
N LEU A 56 11.21 0.72 -8.20
CA LEU A 56 10.61 0.27 -9.45
C LEU A 56 11.00 -1.18 -9.82
N PRO A 57 12.28 -1.62 -9.74
CA PRO A 57 12.63 -3.02 -9.97
C PRO A 57 11.95 -3.99 -9.00
N LEU A 58 11.86 -3.64 -7.71
CA LEU A 58 11.15 -4.46 -6.72
C LEU A 58 9.66 -4.60 -7.07
N LEU A 59 9.01 -3.51 -7.47
CA LEU A 59 7.60 -3.52 -7.90
C LEU A 59 7.40 -4.40 -9.15
N ILE A 60 8.30 -4.29 -10.14
CA ILE A 60 8.24 -5.12 -11.35
C ILE A 60 8.44 -6.60 -10.99
N MET A 61 9.36 -6.91 -10.08
CA MET A 61 9.58 -8.27 -9.58
C MET A 61 8.31 -8.84 -8.92
N GLU A 62 7.68 -8.10 -8.01
CA GLU A 62 6.44 -8.54 -7.35
C GLU A 62 5.30 -8.76 -8.35
N PHE A 63 5.12 -7.85 -9.31
CA PHE A 63 4.11 -8.03 -10.36
C PHE A 63 4.39 -9.25 -11.25
N THR A 64 5.66 -9.51 -11.55
CA THR A 64 6.07 -10.65 -12.36
C THR A 64 5.77 -11.96 -11.64
N VAL A 65 6.14 -12.06 -10.36
CA VAL A 65 5.82 -13.21 -9.49
C VAL A 65 4.31 -13.41 -9.40
N GLY A 66 3.53 -12.35 -9.18
CA GLY A 66 2.07 -12.41 -9.14
C GLY A 66 1.44 -12.91 -10.45
N LYS A 67 1.92 -12.41 -11.60
CA LYS A 67 1.44 -12.80 -12.94
C LYS A 67 1.76 -14.24 -13.31
N MET A 68 2.94 -14.75 -12.95
CA MET A 68 3.34 -16.14 -13.18
C MET A 68 2.63 -17.10 -12.22
N GLY A 69 2.53 -16.70 -10.94
CA GLY A 69 1.95 -17.52 -9.89
C GLY A 69 0.43 -17.67 -10.00
N ARG A 70 -0.30 -16.59 -10.32
CA ARG A 70 -1.78 -16.54 -10.34
C ARG A 70 -2.39 -17.35 -9.19
N THR A 71 -1.95 -17.08 -7.97
CA THR A 71 -2.38 -17.77 -6.74
C THR A 71 -2.13 -16.87 -5.54
N TYR A 72 -2.62 -17.26 -4.37
CA TYR A 72 -2.44 -16.51 -3.13
C TYR A 72 -0.97 -16.50 -2.68
N THR A 73 -0.56 -15.41 -2.02
CA THR A 73 0.80 -15.20 -1.48
C THR A 73 1.26 -16.37 -0.59
N THR A 74 0.35 -17.01 0.13
CA THR A 74 0.63 -18.15 1.02
C THR A 74 1.06 -19.43 0.30
N LYS A 75 0.85 -19.54 -1.02
CA LYS A 75 1.17 -20.73 -1.83
C LYS A 75 1.99 -20.41 -3.09
N ILE A 76 2.28 -19.14 -3.34
CA ILE A 76 2.85 -18.70 -4.62
C ILE A 76 4.27 -19.22 -4.83
N TYR A 77 5.08 -19.25 -3.77
CA TYR A 77 6.47 -19.68 -3.83
C TYR A 77 6.58 -21.19 -4.04
N GLU A 78 5.77 -22.00 -3.35
CA GLU A 78 5.66 -23.43 -3.59
C GLU A 78 5.26 -23.72 -5.04
N LYS A 79 4.30 -22.97 -5.60
CA LYS A 79 3.87 -23.15 -6.99
C LYS A 79 4.98 -22.83 -8.00
N LEU A 80 5.78 -21.81 -7.75
CA LEU A 80 6.81 -21.35 -8.70
C LEU A 80 8.14 -22.11 -8.56
N THR A 81 8.45 -22.65 -7.37
CA THR A 81 9.77 -23.24 -7.07
C THR A 81 9.71 -24.73 -6.71
N ALA A 82 8.51 -25.29 -6.56
CA ALA A 82 8.26 -26.62 -5.97
C ALA A 82 8.77 -26.79 -4.52
N ARG A 83 9.18 -25.71 -3.85
CA ARG A 83 9.71 -25.73 -2.48
C ARG A 83 8.70 -25.13 -1.51
N LYS A 84 8.03 -26.00 -0.75
CA LYS A 84 6.99 -25.61 0.22
C LYS A 84 7.48 -24.66 1.31
N TRP A 85 8.73 -24.79 1.76
CA TRP A 85 9.28 -23.95 2.83
C TRP A 85 9.42 -22.48 2.45
N LEU A 86 9.54 -22.16 1.15
CA LEU A 86 9.60 -20.77 0.67
C LEU A 86 8.27 -20.02 0.80
N ASN A 87 7.14 -20.72 1.05
CA ASN A 87 5.87 -20.06 1.36
C ASN A 87 5.95 -19.16 2.60
N ILE A 88 6.95 -19.36 3.48
CA ILE A 88 7.17 -18.50 4.64
C ILE A 88 7.34 -17.03 4.25
N ILE A 89 7.89 -16.74 3.07
CA ILE A 89 8.05 -15.37 2.54
C ILE A 89 6.69 -14.71 2.35
N GLY A 90 5.73 -15.44 1.76
CA GLY A 90 4.37 -14.96 1.56
C GLY A 90 3.59 -14.81 2.86
N TRP A 91 3.79 -15.75 3.80
CA TRP A 91 3.20 -15.64 5.14
C TRP A 91 3.72 -14.44 5.93
N ASN A 92 5.02 -14.15 5.85
CA ASN A 92 5.61 -12.97 6.47
C ASN A 92 5.02 -11.67 5.92
N GLY A 93 4.85 -11.58 4.59
CA GLY A 93 4.18 -10.44 3.96
C GLY A 93 2.75 -10.23 4.47
N ASN A 94 1.96 -11.32 4.58
CA ASN A 94 0.60 -11.23 5.11
C ASN A 94 0.56 -10.79 6.58
N LEU A 95 1.49 -11.27 7.41
CA LEU A 95 1.61 -10.86 8.80
C LEU A 95 1.96 -9.37 8.91
N ALA A 96 2.91 -8.90 8.10
CA ALA A 96 3.27 -7.48 8.06
C ALA A 96 2.08 -6.60 7.67
N VAL A 97 1.32 -6.98 6.63
CA VAL A 97 0.11 -6.25 6.21
C VAL A 97 -0.98 -6.30 7.29
N PHE A 98 -1.13 -7.41 8.01
CA PHE A 98 -2.08 -7.49 9.12
C PHE A 98 -1.74 -6.53 10.26
N ILE A 99 -0.47 -6.48 10.68
CA ILE A 99 0.01 -5.54 11.71
C ILE A 99 -0.17 -4.10 11.23
N LEU A 100 0.17 -3.83 9.97
CA LEU A 100 -0.02 -2.53 9.34
C LEU A 100 -1.50 -2.12 9.38
N PHE A 101 -2.40 -3.02 9.01
CA PHE A 101 -3.84 -2.76 9.01
C PHE A 101 -4.37 -2.44 10.40
N ALA A 102 -3.90 -3.12 11.45
CA ALA A 102 -4.28 -2.83 12.82
C ALA A 102 -3.87 -1.40 13.24
N PHE A 103 -2.64 -1.00 12.91
CA PHE A 103 -2.16 0.37 13.15
C PHE A 103 -2.98 1.42 12.38
N TYR A 104 -3.20 1.21 11.09
CA TYR A 104 -3.95 2.15 10.25
C TYR A 104 -5.43 2.23 10.62
N SER A 105 -6.02 1.16 11.17
CA SER A 105 -7.41 1.16 11.63
C SER A 105 -7.63 2.12 12.80
N VAL A 106 -6.67 2.22 13.73
CA VAL A 106 -6.72 3.18 14.85
C VAL A 106 -6.67 4.62 14.34
N ILE A 107 -5.74 4.91 13.42
CA ILE A 107 -5.61 6.25 12.82
C ILE A 107 -6.87 6.60 12.01
N GLY A 108 -7.42 5.65 11.25
CA GLY A 108 -8.68 5.82 10.54
C GLY A 108 -9.83 6.18 11.48
N GLY A 109 -9.90 5.54 12.66
CA GLY A 109 -10.84 5.88 13.72
C GLY A 109 -10.70 7.34 14.17
N TRP A 110 -9.48 7.83 14.39
CA TRP A 110 -9.26 9.23 14.73
C TRP A 110 -9.72 10.17 13.62
N ILE A 111 -9.38 9.88 12.36
CA ILE A 111 -9.80 10.69 11.21
C ILE A 111 -11.32 10.83 11.16
N ILE A 112 -12.05 9.72 11.35
CA ILE A 112 -13.51 9.73 11.36
C ILE A 112 -14.06 10.60 12.50
N ILE A 113 -13.52 10.47 13.72
CA ILE A 113 -13.94 11.27 14.88
C ILE A 113 -13.72 12.77 14.62
N TYR A 114 -12.54 13.16 14.13
CA TYR A 114 -12.24 14.55 13.83
C TYR A 114 -13.11 15.10 12.69
N LEU A 115 -13.39 14.29 11.67
CA LEU A 115 -14.27 14.67 10.57
C LEU A 115 -15.69 14.94 11.07
N PHE A 116 -16.25 14.07 11.92
CA PHE A 116 -17.56 14.30 12.54
C PHE A 116 -17.58 15.55 13.42
N ARG A 117 -16.54 15.78 14.23
CA ARG A 117 -16.44 16.99 15.06
C ARG A 117 -16.44 18.26 14.23
N VAL A 118 -15.65 18.30 13.16
CA VAL A 118 -15.58 19.45 12.25
C VAL A 118 -16.92 19.66 11.55
N LEU A 119 -17.59 18.60 11.08
CA LEU A 119 -18.91 18.71 10.45
C LEU A 119 -19.97 19.27 11.41
N ILE A 120 -20.03 18.77 12.65
CA ILE A 120 -20.94 19.27 13.68
C ILE A 120 -20.65 20.75 13.97
N GLN A 121 -19.37 21.11 14.09
CA GLN A 121 -18.95 22.48 14.31
C GLN A 121 -19.43 23.38 13.16
N LEU A 122 -19.20 23.00 11.91
CA LEU A 122 -19.65 23.79 10.75
C LEU A 122 -21.17 24.03 10.74
N ILE A 123 -21.97 23.02 11.09
CA ILE A 123 -23.44 23.16 11.17
C ILE A 123 -23.83 24.11 12.32
N SER A 124 -23.17 23.98 13.47
CA SER A 124 -23.43 24.83 14.64
C SER A 124 -23.07 26.29 14.40
N PHE A 125 -21.99 26.57 13.64
CA PHE A 125 -21.58 27.93 13.28
C PHE A 125 -22.55 28.59 12.29
N ASN A 126 -23.25 27.82 11.45
CA ASN A 126 -24.21 28.35 10.49
C ASN A 126 -25.61 28.57 11.09
N SER A 127 -25.79 28.21 12.36
CA SER A 127 -27.05 28.34 13.11
C SER A 127 -27.04 29.52 14.09
N ALA A 128 -26.01 30.39 14.03
CA ALA A 128 -25.87 31.64 14.77
C ALA A 128 -25.74 32.80 13.78
#